data_AF-A0A5S9WK39-F1
#
_entry.id   AF-A0A5S9WK39-F1
#
_cell.length_a   1.000
_cell.length_b   1.000
_cell.length_c   1.000
_cell.angle_alpha   90.00
_cell.angle_beta   90.00
_cell.angle_gamma   90.00
#
_symmetry.space_group_name_H-M   'P 1'
#
loop_
_entity.id
_entity.type
_entity.pdbx_description
1 polymer ?
#
loop_
_entity_poly.entity_id
_entity_poly.type
_entity_poly.pdbx_seq_one_letter_code
_entity_poly.pdbx_strand_id
1 'polypeptide(L)'
;MNLTRTPQTESMATTHAVMGVIRSVMPAFRNKNDKIAFVVHASLAVSGFILTSTGRPAFAHDALSSSTTQCLVGIEGWNEFDEEYAFVYKCPVKRYLVKCLAMNDKLLVDAIAEDGKEFGHLQIEYVMVSLYLFTFA
;
A
#
# COMPACT_ATOMS: atom_id res chain seq x y z
N MET A 1 -16.63 -33.76 13.89
CA MET A 1 -16.86 -32.93 12.70
C MET A 1 -15.64 -32.03 12.55
N ASN A 2 -14.67 -32.44 11.73
CA ASN A 2 -13.43 -31.68 11.53
C ASN A 2 -13.67 -30.69 10.39
N LEU A 3 -13.79 -29.41 10.73
CA LEU A 3 -13.73 -28.31 9.78
C LEU A 3 -12.31 -28.24 9.23
N THR A 4 -12.14 -28.72 8.00
CA THR A 4 -10.94 -28.55 7.19
C THR A 4 -10.69 -27.04 7.01
N ARG A 5 -9.77 -26.51 7.80
CA ARG A 5 -9.16 -25.20 7.58
C ARG A 5 -8.44 -25.25 6.23
N THR A 6 -9.06 -24.70 5.18
CA THR A 6 -8.37 -24.45 3.92
C THR A 6 -7.14 -23.60 4.21
N PRO A 7 -5.95 -23.97 3.71
CA PRO A 7 -4.78 -23.11 3.84
C PRO A 7 -5.10 -21.84 3.06
N GLN A 8 -5.24 -20.72 3.78
CA GLN A 8 -5.22 -19.40 3.19
C GLN A 8 -3.90 -19.34 2.42
N THR A 9 -3.99 -19.43 1.10
CA THR A 9 -2.82 -19.33 0.25
C THR A 9 -2.37 -17.90 0.37
N GLU A 10 -1.37 -17.64 1.22
CA GLU A 10 -0.62 -16.38 1.18
C GLU A 10 -0.08 -16.27 -0.25
N SER A 11 -0.78 -15.49 -1.08
CA SER A 11 -0.33 -15.19 -2.43
C SER A 11 0.88 -14.28 -2.28
N MET A 12 2.07 -14.84 -2.45
CA MET A 12 3.28 -14.05 -2.65
C MET A 12 3.03 -13.13 -3.85
N ALA A 13 3.07 -11.82 -3.62
CA ALA A 13 2.93 -10.85 -4.71
C ALA A 13 4.05 -11.09 -5.72
N THR A 14 3.71 -11.61 -6.90
CA THR A 14 4.69 -11.82 -7.97
C THR A 14 4.96 -10.50 -8.68
N THR A 15 6.18 -10.30 -9.17
CA THR A 15 6.55 -9.10 -9.94
C THR A 15 5.58 -8.83 -11.09
N HIS A 16 5.12 -9.88 -11.79
CA HIS A 16 4.15 -9.76 -12.89
C HIS A 16 2.79 -9.23 -12.42
N ALA A 17 2.28 -9.70 -11.28
CA ALA A 17 1.02 -9.24 -10.72
C ALA A 17 1.11 -7.78 -10.27
N VAL A 18 2.21 -7.41 -9.59
CA VAL A 18 2.47 -6.03 -9.15
C VAL A 18 2.56 -5.09 -10.36
N MET A 19 3.31 -5.47 -11.39
CA MET A 19 3.40 -4.70 -12.63
C MET A 19 2.05 -4.62 -13.36
N GLY A 20 1.22 -5.67 -13.29
CA GLY A 20 -0.13 -5.67 -13.83
C GLY A 20 -1.02 -4.59 -13.21
N VAL A 21 -0.97 -4.45 -11.87
CA VAL A 21 -1.70 -3.39 -11.15
C VAL A 21 -1.17 -2.00 -11.52
N ILE A 22 0.15 -1.83 -11.58
CA ILE A 22 0.75 -0.54 -11.97
C ILE A 22 0.31 -0.15 -13.39
N ARG A 23 0.32 -1.10 -14.33
CA ARG A 23 -0.10 -0.87 -15.72
C ARG A 23 -1.60 -0.66 -15.89
N SER A 24 -2.44 -1.26 -15.06
CA SER A 24 -3.90 -1.05 -15.15
C SER A 24 -4.31 0.32 -14.61
N VAL A 25 -3.61 0.81 -13.58
CA VAL A 25 -3.89 2.11 -12.96
C VAL A 25 -3.20 3.26 -13.69
N MET A 26 -2.05 3.03 -14.31
CA MET A 26 -1.22 4.05 -14.99
C MET A 26 -1.03 5.33 -14.13
N PRO A 27 -0.48 5.21 -12.91
CA PRO A 27 -0.29 6.36 -12.03
C PRO A 27 0.71 7.39 -12.62
N ALA A 28 0.43 8.66 -12.38
CA ALA A 28 1.40 9.73 -12.66
C ALA A 28 2.46 9.78 -11.56
N PHE A 29 3.73 9.60 -11.92
CA PHE A 29 4.86 9.67 -11.00
C PHE A 29 5.60 11.00 -11.13
N ARG A 30 5.72 11.74 -10.03
CA ARG A 30 6.47 13.00 -9.97
C ARG A 30 7.95 12.77 -9.71
N ASN A 31 8.28 11.76 -8.91
CA ASN A 31 9.64 11.49 -8.44
C ASN A 31 9.88 9.98 -8.20
N LYS A 32 11.08 9.64 -7.71
CA LYS A 32 11.45 8.25 -7.39
C LYS A 32 10.64 7.67 -6.21
N ASN A 33 10.26 8.51 -5.25
CA ASN A 33 9.54 8.12 -4.04
C ASN A 33 8.12 7.68 -4.41
N ASP A 34 7.45 8.42 -5.30
CA ASP A 34 6.14 8.09 -5.85
C ASP A 34 6.13 6.65 -6.41
N LYS A 35 7.14 6.29 -7.22
CA LYS A 35 7.23 4.95 -7.82
C LYS A 35 7.25 3.86 -6.74
N ILE A 36 8.00 4.07 -5.68
CA ILE A 36 8.25 3.05 -4.66
C ILE A 36 7.08 2.95 -3.70
N ALA A 37 6.50 4.08 -3.29
CA ALA A 37 5.26 4.10 -2.51
C ALA A 37 4.12 3.44 -3.29
N PHE A 38 4.05 3.63 -4.61
CA PHE A 38 3.05 2.97 -5.43
C PHE A 38 3.29 1.46 -5.58
N VAL A 39 4.55 1.01 -5.63
CA VAL A 39 4.88 -0.42 -5.60
C VAL A 39 4.41 -1.07 -4.30
N VAL A 40 4.54 -0.37 -3.15
CA VAL A 40 3.97 -0.84 -1.88
C VAL A 40 2.45 -0.99 -1.98
N HIS A 41 1.75 0.01 -2.54
CA HIS A 41 0.32 -0.07 -2.78
C HIS A 41 -0.07 -1.26 -3.67
N ALA A 42 0.60 -1.42 -4.81
CA ALA A 42 0.33 -2.51 -5.74
C ALA A 42 0.61 -3.88 -5.11
N SER A 43 1.63 -3.99 -4.25
CA SER A 43 1.93 -5.22 -3.52
C SER A 43 0.80 -5.61 -2.56
N LEU A 44 0.28 -4.63 -1.80
CA LEU A 44 -0.85 -4.85 -0.89
C LEU A 44 -2.13 -5.20 -1.65
N ALA A 45 -2.40 -4.53 -2.77
CA ALA A 45 -3.55 -4.84 -3.63
C ALA A 45 -3.48 -6.28 -4.17
N VAL A 46 -2.31 -6.73 -4.63
CA VAL A 46 -2.10 -8.11 -5.09
C VAL A 46 -2.27 -9.12 -3.96
N SER A 47 -1.85 -8.78 -2.74
CA SER A 47 -2.06 -9.61 -1.55
C SER A 47 -3.52 -9.64 -1.05
N GLY A 48 -4.45 -8.97 -1.74
CA GLY A 48 -5.88 -9.03 -1.46
C GLY A 48 -6.40 -7.97 -0.49
N PHE A 49 -5.59 -6.96 -0.17
CA PHE A 49 -6.03 -5.84 0.65
C PHE A 49 -6.87 -4.87 -0.20
N ILE A 50 -8.04 -4.48 0.31
CA ILE A 50 -8.95 -3.57 -0.38
C ILE A 50 -8.64 -2.14 0.05
N LEU A 51 -8.28 -1.28 -0.91
CA LEU A 51 -8.05 0.14 -0.65
C LEU A 51 -9.37 0.84 -0.30
N THR A 52 -9.36 1.64 0.77
CA THR A 52 -10.53 2.34 1.32
C THR A 52 -10.34 3.84 1.45
N SER A 53 -9.10 4.33 1.56
CA SER A 53 -8.77 5.76 1.51
C SER A 53 -7.32 5.99 1.06
N THR A 54 -7.07 7.13 0.42
CA THR A 54 -5.75 7.61 -0.03
C THR A 54 -5.61 9.10 0.27
N GLY A 55 -4.39 9.64 0.26
CA GLY A 55 -4.15 11.08 0.39
C GLY A 55 -4.72 11.67 1.68
N ARG A 56 -5.25 12.90 1.63
CA ARG A 56 -5.89 13.62 2.76
C ARG A 56 -6.83 12.74 3.60
N PRO A 57 -7.81 12.01 3.04
CA PRO A 57 -8.65 11.08 3.80
C PRO A 57 -7.88 10.04 4.62
N ALA A 58 -6.75 9.54 4.11
CA ALA A 58 -5.93 8.56 4.83
C ALA A 58 -5.08 9.19 5.96
N PHE A 59 -4.85 10.50 5.92
CA PHE A 59 -4.20 11.24 7.01
C PHE A 59 -5.17 11.72 8.10
N ALA A 60 -6.47 11.59 7.88
CA ALA A 60 -7.47 12.00 8.86
C ALA A 60 -7.36 11.18 10.17
N HIS A 61 -7.65 11.81 11.30
CA HIS A 61 -7.57 11.16 12.61
C HIS A 61 -8.54 9.97 12.74
N ASP A 62 -9.67 10.04 12.06
CA ASP A 62 -10.72 9.03 12.01
C ASP A 62 -10.59 8.08 10.80
N ALA A 63 -9.48 8.10 10.07
CA ALA A 63 -9.30 7.32 8.84
C ALA A 63 -9.53 5.80 9.02
N LEU A 64 -9.21 5.26 10.21
CA LEU A 64 -9.41 3.84 10.55
C LEU A 64 -10.84 3.54 11.06
N SER A 65 -11.50 4.52 11.67
CA SER A 65 -12.84 4.38 12.26
C SER A 65 -13.95 4.76 11.28
N SER A 66 -13.63 5.49 10.21
CA SER A 66 -14.59 5.91 9.21
C SER A 66 -15.17 4.69 8.50
N SER A 67 -16.47 4.46 8.69
CA SER A 67 -17.20 3.40 8.02
C SER A 67 -17.41 3.78 6.56
N THR A 68 -16.39 3.58 5.72
CA THR A 68 -16.57 3.72 4.27
C THR A 68 -17.52 2.63 3.80
N THR A 69 -18.76 3.02 3.55
CA THR A 69 -19.75 2.21 2.84
C THR A 69 -19.29 2.04 1.39
N GLN A 70 -18.62 0.92 1.14
CA GLN A 70 -18.64 0.19 -0.14
C GLN A 70 -18.19 0.88 -1.44
N CYS A 71 -17.59 2.07 -1.44
CA CYS A 71 -17.00 2.59 -2.68
C CYS A 71 -15.53 2.18 -2.77
N LEU A 72 -15.17 1.43 -3.81
CA LEU A 72 -13.77 1.25 -4.21
C LEU A 72 -13.19 2.65 -4.46
N VAL A 73 -12.24 3.07 -3.64
CA VAL A 73 -11.54 4.34 -3.89
C VAL A 73 -10.49 4.14 -4.96
N GLY A 74 -10.45 5.08 -5.90
CA GLY A 74 -9.34 5.20 -6.83
C GLY A 74 -8.08 5.67 -6.12
N ILE A 75 -7.03 5.88 -6.92
CA ILE A 75 -5.76 6.43 -6.42
C ILE A 75 -5.73 7.96 -6.44
N GLU A 76 -6.87 8.65 -6.47
CA GLU A 76 -6.87 10.12 -6.53
C GLU A 76 -6.19 10.74 -5.30
N GLY A 77 -5.39 11.78 -5.51
CA GLY A 77 -4.69 12.51 -4.45
C GLY A 77 -3.62 11.71 -3.68
N TRP A 78 -3.31 10.48 -4.08
CA TRP A 78 -2.39 9.59 -3.36
C TRP A 78 -0.97 10.15 -3.18
N ASN A 79 -0.52 10.97 -4.12
CA ASN A 79 0.79 11.63 -4.14
C ASN A 79 0.62 13.16 -4.07
N GLU A 80 -0.35 13.69 -3.33
CA GLU A 80 -0.50 15.15 -3.20
C GLU A 80 0.55 15.79 -2.28
N PHE A 81 1.11 15.01 -1.35
CA PHE A 81 2.19 15.44 -0.46
C PHE A 81 3.55 14.98 -1.01
N ASP A 82 4.59 15.79 -0.84
CA ASP A 82 5.87 15.57 -1.53
C ASP A 82 6.72 14.44 -0.95
N GLU A 83 6.63 14.21 0.36
CA GLU A 83 7.46 13.25 1.08
C GLU A 83 6.65 12.23 1.89
N GLU A 84 5.32 12.34 1.87
CA GLU A 84 4.43 11.53 2.69
C GLU A 84 3.34 10.89 1.83
N TYR A 85 3.08 9.61 2.09
CA TYR A 85 2.02 8.85 1.44
C TYR A 85 1.23 8.10 2.50
N ALA A 86 -0.09 8.05 2.35
CA ALA A 86 -0.94 7.30 3.25
C ALA A 86 -2.01 6.54 2.46
N PHE A 87 -2.20 5.28 2.85
CA PHE A 87 -3.16 4.37 2.27
C PHE A 87 -3.88 3.63 3.39
N VAL A 88 -5.21 3.59 3.36
CA VAL A 88 -5.99 2.78 4.30
C VAL A 88 -6.51 1.55 3.57
N TYR A 89 -6.18 0.39 4.12
CA TYR A 89 -6.62 -0.89 3.61
C TYR A 89 -7.58 -1.57 4.55
N LYS A 90 -8.48 -2.35 3.97
CA LYS A 90 -9.32 -3.33 4.65
C LYS A 90 -8.90 -4.74 4.24
N CYS A 91 -8.51 -5.53 5.23
CA CYS A 91 -8.52 -6.99 5.17
C CYS A 91 -9.83 -7.42 5.88
N PRO A 92 -10.53 -8.51 5.51
CA PRO A 92 -11.98 -8.66 5.72
C PRO A 92 -12.59 -8.16 7.04
N VAL A 93 -11.87 -8.31 8.15
CA VAL A 93 -12.29 -7.89 9.51
C VAL A 93 -11.52 -6.67 10.04
N LYS A 94 -10.33 -6.35 9.54
CA LYS A 94 -9.42 -5.36 10.13
C LYS A 94 -9.01 -4.27 9.14
N ARG A 95 -8.86 -3.06 9.64
CA ARG A 95 -8.26 -1.94 8.90
C ARG A 95 -6.81 -1.72 9.26
N TYR A 96 -6.05 -1.28 8.27
CA TYR A 96 -4.63 -0.97 8.36
C TYR A 96 -4.35 0.35 7.66
N LEU A 97 -3.70 1.26 8.37
CA LEU A 97 -3.15 2.49 7.82
C LEU A 97 -1.69 2.22 7.48
N VAL A 98 -1.34 2.36 6.21
CA VAL A 98 0.03 2.24 5.72
C VAL A 98 0.54 3.63 5.39
N LYS A 99 1.49 4.12 6.18
CA LYS A 99 2.18 5.38 5.96
C LYS A 99 3.52 5.10 5.32
N CYS A 100 3.86 5.86 4.29
CA CYS A 100 5.19 5.86 3.71
C CYS A 100 5.78 7.25 3.89
N LEU A 101 6.95 7.34 4.53
CA LEU A 101 7.71 8.57 4.69
C LEU A 101 8.99 8.46 3.88
N ALA A 102 9.13 9.32 2.87
CA ALA A 102 10.36 9.45 2.12
C ALA A 102 11.36 10.24 2.97
N MET A 103 12.52 9.64 3.23
CA MET A 103 13.57 10.29 3.99
C MET A 103 14.92 9.98 3.34
N ASN A 104 15.56 11.02 2.81
CA ASN A 104 16.81 10.94 2.06
C ASN A 104 16.70 10.00 0.85
N ASP A 105 17.33 8.82 0.93
CA ASP A 105 17.36 7.78 -0.09
C ASP A 105 16.63 6.49 0.31
N LYS A 106 15.69 6.62 1.25
CA LYS A 106 14.90 5.51 1.76
C LYS A 106 13.43 5.89 1.85
N LEU A 107 12.59 4.88 1.71
CA LEU A 107 11.18 4.95 2.06
C LEU A 107 10.96 4.15 3.33
N LEU A 108 10.57 4.83 4.41
CA LEU A 108 10.09 4.18 5.63
C LEU A 108 8.61 3.84 5.43
N VAL A 109 8.22 2.62 5.73
CA VAL A 109 6.86 2.13 5.59
C VAL A 109 6.38 1.60 6.92
N ASP A 110 5.38 2.26 7.49
CA ASP A 110 4.76 1.88 8.76
C ASP A 110 3.33 1.42 8.50
N ALA A 111 3.01 0.20 8.97
CA ALA A 111 1.65 -0.32 8.97
C ALA A 111 1.09 -0.26 10.39
N ILE A 112 -0.02 0.44 10.57
CA ILE A 112 -0.69 0.65 11.87
C ILE A 112 -2.07 0.01 11.78
N ALA A 113 -2.39 -0.87 12.73
CA ALA A 113 -3.70 -1.50 12.80
C ALA A 113 -4.74 -0.58 13.48
N GLU A 114 -6.03 -0.90 13.31
CA GLU A 114 -7.16 -0.17 13.90
C GLU A 114 -7.10 -0.01 15.43
N ASP A 115 -6.45 -0.95 16.14
CA ASP A 115 -6.20 -0.86 17.58
C ASP A 115 -5.06 0.10 17.97
N GLY A 116 -4.52 0.84 17.00
CA GLY A 116 -3.40 1.77 17.16
C GLY A 116 -2.05 1.08 17.32
N LYS A 117 -2.01 -0.26 17.25
CA LYS A 117 -0.78 -1.02 17.38
C LYS A 117 -0.02 -1.01 16.05
N GLU A 118 1.28 -0.78 16.13
CA GLU A 118 2.18 -0.99 15.01
C GLU A 118 2.14 -2.46 14.59
N PHE A 119 1.70 -2.70 13.36
CA PHE A 119 1.61 -4.02 12.75
C PHE A 119 2.92 -4.43 12.10
N GLY A 120 3.69 -3.46 11.59
CA GLY A 120 5.04 -3.68 11.09
C GLY A 120 5.69 -2.42 10.55
N HIS A 121 7.02 -2.43 10.58
CA HIS A 121 7.89 -1.40 10.03
C HIS A 121 8.80 -2.02 8.97
N LEU A 122 8.91 -1.38 7.82
CA LEU A 122 9.80 -1.76 6.74
C LEU A 122 10.57 -0.54 6.23
N GLN A 123 11.88 -0.69 6.03
CA GLN A 123 12.71 0.31 5.39
C GLN A 123 13.14 -0.18 4.02
N ILE A 124 12.84 0.60 2.97
CA ILE A 124 13.20 0.29 1.58
C ILE A 124 14.26 1.28 1.11
N GLU A 125 15.44 0.78 0.73
CA GLU A 125 16.49 1.58 0.12
C GLU A 125 16.33 1.65 -1.40
N TYR A 126 16.49 2.84 -2.00
CA TYR A 126 16.27 3.06 -3.43
C TYR A 126 17.22 2.26 -4.33
N VAL A 127 18.41 1.93 -3.83
CA VAL A 127 19.42 1.15 -4.56
C VAL A 127 18.95 -0.29 -4.81
N MET A 128 18.14 -0.86 -3.90
CA MET A 128 17.55 -2.18 -4.06
C MET A 128 16.43 -2.17 -5.10
N VAL A 129 15.63 -1.11 -5.17
CA VAL A 129 14.51 -1.02 -6.12
C VAL A 129 14.99 -0.72 -7.54
N SER A 130 16.09 0.04 -7.67
CA SER A 130 16.63 0.42 -8.97
C SER A 130 17.16 -0.78 -9.77
N LEU A 131 17.65 -1.84 -9.12
CA LEU A 131 18.09 -3.07 -9.79
C LEU A 131 16.92 -3.93 -10.32
N TYR A 132 15.75 -3.86 -9.69
CA TYR A 132 14.61 -4.73 -10.02
C TYR A 132 13.55 -4.07 -10.92
N LEU A 133 13.39 -2.73 -10.85
CA LEU A 133 12.39 -2.02 -11.66
C LEU A 133 12.92 -1.35 -12.93
N PHE A 134 14.19 -0.93 -13.01
CA PHE A 134 14.72 -0.26 -14.21
C PHE A 134 15.16 -1.21 -15.33
N THR A 135 15.30 -2.51 -15.05
CA THR A 135 15.66 -3.50 -16.08
C THR A 135 14.45 -3.91 -16.95
N PHE A 136 13.23 -3.49 -16.58
CA PHE A 136 11.98 -3.91 -17.23
C PHE A 136 11.05 -2.77 -17.66
N ALA A 137 11.56 -1.53 -17.69
CA ALA A 137 10.87 -0.37 -18.26
C ALA A 137 11.41 -0.05 -19.66
#